data_AF-A0A1V3XSV8-F1
#
_entry.id   AF-A0A1V3XSV8-F1
#
_cell.length_a   1.000
_cell.length_b   1.000
_cell.length_c   1.000
_cell.angle_alpha   90.00
_cell.angle_beta   90.00
_cell.angle_gamma   90.00
#
_symmetry.space_group_name_H-M   'P 1'
#
loop_
_entity.id
_entity.type
_entity.pdbx_description
1 polymer ?
#
loop_
_entity_poly.entity_id
_entity_poly.type
_entity_poly.pdbx_seq_one_letter_code
_entity_poly.pdbx_strand_id
1 'polypeptide(L)' 'MMDAGEGAGVQMPFGCRMGICQSCVVDLVAGHVRDLRTGQEHDPGTRIQTCVSAASGDCVVDI' A
#
# COMPACT_ATOMS: atom_id res chain seq x y z
N MET A 1 -3.53 -1.21 4.54
CA MET A 1 -4.22 -1.47 3.24
C MET A 1 -4.07 -2.92 2.83
N MET A 2 -2.88 -3.51 2.99
CA MET A 2 -2.61 -4.92 2.68
C MET A 2 -3.66 -5.89 3.25
N ASP A 3 -3.98 -5.82 4.54
CA ASP A 3 -4.93 -6.73 5.18
C ASP A 3 -6.35 -6.62 4.59
N ALA A 4 -6.72 -5.45 4.06
CA ALA A 4 -8.00 -5.26 3.38
C ALA A 4 -8.03 -5.98 2.02
N GLY A 5 -6.93 -5.94 1.26
CA GLY A 5 -6.79 -6.72 0.03
C GLY A 5 -6.82 -8.23 0.31
N GLU A 6 -6.05 -8.68 1.30
CA GLU A 6 -6.05 -10.09 1.74
C GLU A 6 -7.45 -10.53 2.20
N GLY A 7 -8.16 -9.69 2.98
CA GLY A 7 -9.53 -9.95 3.42
C GLY A 7 -10.56 -10.00 2.29
N ALA A 8 -10.28 -9.34 1.15
CA ALA A 8 -11.07 -9.42 -0.06
C ALA A 8 -10.69 -10.63 -0.95
N GLY A 9 -9.77 -11.48 -0.51
CA GLY A 9 -9.28 -12.63 -1.27
C GLY A 9 -8.24 -12.30 -2.34
N VAL A 10 -7.70 -11.07 -2.33
CA VAL A 10 -6.63 -10.64 -3.23
C VAL A 10 -5.29 -11.11 -2.68
N GLN A 11 -4.49 -11.77 -3.50
CA GLN A 11 -3.14 -12.20 -3.11
C GLN A 11 -2.18 -11.01 -3.15
N MET A 12 -2.03 -10.33 -2.02
CA MET A 12 -1.12 -9.19 -1.89
C MET A 12 0.35 -9.66 -1.82
N PRO A 13 1.29 -8.94 -2.44
CA PRO A 13 2.70 -9.26 -2.34
C PRO A 13 3.20 -9.05 -0.90
N PHE A 14 3.79 -10.09 -0.30
CA PHE A 14 4.10 -10.13 1.13
C PHE A 14 5.56 -10.45 1.45
N GLY A 15 5.96 -10.10 2.67
CA GLY A 15 7.31 -10.29 3.19
C GLY A 15 7.35 -9.97 4.69
N CYS A 16 8.20 -9.01 5.10
CA CYS A 16 8.41 -8.67 6.51
C CYS A 16 7.21 -8.02 7.24
N ARG A 17 6.20 -7.49 6.52
CA ARG A 17 5.07 -6.69 7.05
C ARG A 17 5.45 -5.46 7.90
N MET A 18 6.72 -5.08 7.93
CA MET A 18 7.26 -3.97 8.74
C MET A 18 7.87 -2.84 7.88
N GLY A 19 7.74 -2.92 6.55
CA GLY A 19 8.26 -1.91 5.63
C GLY A 19 9.78 -1.89 5.44
N ILE A 20 10.47 -2.99 5.77
CA ILE A 20 11.94 -3.11 5.64
C ILE A 20 12.38 -3.89 4.40
N CYS A 21 11.63 -4.93 4.00
CA CYS A 21 12.02 -5.81 2.89
C CYS A 21 11.59 -5.29 1.52
N GLN A 22 10.70 -4.30 1.46
CA GLN A 22 10.12 -3.74 0.23
C GLN A 22 9.38 -4.73 -0.70
N SER A 23 9.21 -5.99 -0.31
CA SER A 23 8.44 -6.98 -1.07
C SER A 23 6.95 -6.60 -1.23
N CYS A 24 6.43 -5.72 -0.38
CA CYS A 24 5.03 -5.28 -0.39
C CYS A 24 4.78 -4.03 -1.26
N VAL A 25 5.76 -3.63 -2.09
CA VAL A 25 5.68 -2.42 -2.92
C VAL A 25 4.80 -2.64 -4.15
N VAL A 26 3.88 -1.71 -4.39
CA VAL A 26 2.96 -1.70 -5.54
C VAL A 26 2.86 -0.29 -6.12
N ASP A 27 2.35 -0.17 -7.35
CA ASP A 27 2.08 1.13 -7.97
C ASP A 27 0.69 1.65 -7.55
N LEU A 28 0.61 2.92 -7.15
CA LEU A 28 -0.64 3.62 -6.86
C LEU A 28 -1.21 4.18 -8.17
N VAL A 29 -2.36 3.67 -8.61
CA VAL A 29 -3.01 4.05 -9.87
C VAL A 29 -3.98 5.22 -9.68
N ALA A 30 -4.69 5.27 -8.54
CA ALA A 30 -5.64 6.34 -8.22
C ALA A 30 -5.83 6.51 -6.71
N GLY A 31 -6.31 7.67 -6.28
CA GLY A 31 -6.53 8.02 -4.89
C GLY A 31 -5.25 8.43 -4.16
N HIS A 32 -5.32 8.52 -2.83
CA HIS A 32 -4.19 8.91 -1.98
C HIS A 32 -3.96 7.88 -0.87
N VAL A 33 -2.71 7.65 -0.53
CA VAL A 33 -2.32 6.81 0.60
C VAL A 33 -1.31 7.53 1.48
N ARG A 34 -1.33 7.21 2.77
CA ARG A 34 -0.42 7.78 3.76
C ARG A 34 0.52 6.71 4.29
N ASP A 35 1.82 6.98 4.27
CA ASP A 35 2.81 6.18 4.99
C ASP A 35 2.60 6.40 6.50
N LEU A 36 2.33 5.31 7.23
CA LEU A 36 2.00 5.37 8.65
C LEU A 36 3.22 5.63 9.55
N ARG A 37 4.44 5.45 9.03
CA ARG A 37 5.69 5.67 9.76
C ARG A 37 6.12 7.12 9.69
N THR A 38 6.00 7.74 8.51
CA THR A 38 6.45 9.11 8.26
C THR A 38 5.31 10.12 8.27
N GLY A 39 4.08 9.65 8.08
CA GLY A 39 2.91 10.49 7.89
C GLY A 39 2.81 11.14 6.52
N GLN A 40 3.74 10.88 5.59
CA GLN A 40 3.72 11.44 4.24
C GLN A 40 2.58 10.85 3.40
N GLU A 41 1.96 11.69 2.59
CA GLU A 41 0.93 11.29 1.64
C GLU A 41 1.54 11.09 0.25
N HIS A 42 0.98 10.16 -0.50
CA HIS A 42 1.44 9.74 -1.82
C HIS A 42 0.31 9.89 -2.84
N ASP A 43 0.67 10.45 -3.99
CA ASP A 43 -0.21 10.68 -5.14
C ASP A 43 -0.15 9.55 -6.17
N PRO A 44 -1.15 9.42 -7.05
CA PRO A 44 -1.13 8.47 -8.16
C PRO A 44 0.14 8.59 -9.01
N GLY A 45 0.65 7.45 -9.49
CA GLY A 45 1.92 7.34 -10.20
C GLY A 45 3.13 7.13 -9.29
N THR A 46 2.93 7.01 -7.97
CA THR A 46 3.99 6.70 -7.02
C THR A 46 3.99 5.23 -6.61
N ARG A 47 5.15 4.76 -6.14
CA ARG A 47 5.32 3.43 -5.54
C ARG A 47 5.16 3.50 -4.04
N ILE A 48 4.36 2.61 -3.49
CA ILE A 48 3.96 2.61 -2.07
C ILE A 48 4.15 1.24 -1.44
N GLN A 49 4.44 1.19 -0.14
CA GLN A 49 4.54 -0.07 0.62
C GLN A 49 3.19 -0.38 1.29
N THR A 50 2.41 -1.29 0.70
CA THR A 50 1.05 -1.63 1.17
C THR A 50 0.97 -2.08 2.63
N CYS A 51 2.05 -2.65 3.15
CA CYS A 51 2.18 -3.16 4.50
C CYS A 51 2.41 -2.08 5.57
N VAL A 52 2.81 -0.86 5.19
CA VAL A 52 2.99 0.28 6.12
C VAL A 52 2.28 1.55 5.65
N SER A 53 1.42 1.43 4.64
CA SER A 53 0.58 2.50 4.14
C SER A 53 -0.90 2.23 4.44
N ALA A 54 -1.64 3.29 4.75
CA ALA A 54 -3.09 3.29 4.85
C ALA A 54 -3.68 4.14 3.73
N ALA A 55 -4.83 3.73 3.19
CA ALA A 55 -5.55 4.55 2.24
C ALA A 55 -6.16 5.76 2.95
N SER A 56 -6.01 6.96 2.38
CA SER A 56 -6.65 8.20 2.88
C SER A 56 -8.11 8.32 2.40
N GLY A 57 -8.60 7.35 1.64
CA GLY A 57 -9.93 7.29 1.04
C GLY A 57 -9.99 6.13 0.04
N ASP A 58 -10.86 6.22 -0.96
CA ASP A 58 -10.87 5.26 -2.07
C ASP A 58 -9.56 5.38 -2.87
N CYS A 59 -8.90 4.25 -3.11
CA CYS A 59 -7.69 4.19 -3.91
C CYS A 59 -7.62 2.90 -4.74
N VAL A 60 -6.79 2.94 -5.78
CA VAL A 60 -6.55 1.81 -6.69
C VAL A 60 -5.06 1.57 -6.76
N VAL A 61 -4.65 0.32 -6.57
CA VAL A 61 -3.26 -0.13 -6.66
C VAL A 61 -3.15 -1.27 -7.67
N ASP A 62 -2.01 -1.36 -8.35
CA ASP A 62 -1.72 -2.43 -9.31
C ASP A 62 -0.96 -3.56 -8.61
N ILE A 63 -1.54 -4.78 -8.59
CA ILE A 63 -1.06 -5.94 -7.81
C ILE A 63 -0.85 -7.18 -8.68
#